data_AF-A0A256F1E4-F1
#
_entry.id   AF-A0A256F1E4-F1
#
_cell.length_a   1.000
_cell.length_b   1.000
_cell.length_c   1.000
_cell.angle_alpha   90.00
_cell.angle_beta   90.00
_cell.angle_gamma   90.00
#
_symmetry.space_group_name_H-M   'P 1'
#
loop_
_entity.id
_entity.type
_entity.pdbx_description
1 polymer ?
#
loop_
_entity_poly.entity_id
_entity_poly.type
_entity_poly.pdbx_seq_one_letter_code
_entity_poly.pdbx_strand_id
1 'polypeptide(L)'
;MYSYEDRMRAVALYIKLGKHPKATIRQLGYPSKNALKGWYLEYEHHLDLRLGFAPRAPKFTQAQKEAAVEHYRTHGRCVSATMRALGYPGRATLTAWVREAFPETSKAVTGRTGRPRYPDALKKAGVVGLYNRQESAQALAEKLGVCRPTLYNWKSQLLGPEAPAIMKHKNNSPPVPERKELERQLETLQHDIQKLQLEHDLLKKANEILKKDLGVDLQLLNNREKTLLVDALKYLYQLPDLLAQLGLARSSYFYHRARMRMSHKYLIIRQNITEIFEANRRCYGYRRLQASLAKQSVTISEKVV
;
A
#
# COMPACT_ATOMS: atom_id res chain seq x y z
N MET A 1 -36.24 -55.75 6.69
CA MET A 1 -37.65 -55.94 7.12
C MET A 1 -37.95 -57.42 7.03
N TYR A 2 -38.66 -58.00 8.01
CA TYR A 2 -38.98 -59.43 8.03
C TYR A 2 -40.23 -59.72 7.19
N SER A 3 -40.21 -60.80 6.41
CA SER A 3 -41.37 -61.20 5.61
C SER A 3 -42.54 -61.58 6.53
N TYR A 4 -43.77 -61.60 6.00
CA TYR A 4 -44.94 -62.04 6.75
C TYR A 4 -44.77 -63.49 7.24
N GLU A 5 -44.22 -64.35 6.38
CA GLU A 5 -43.92 -65.75 6.69
C GLU A 5 -42.89 -65.87 7.84
N ASP A 6 -41.82 -65.07 7.81
CA ASP A 6 -40.81 -65.04 8.89
C ASP A 6 -41.42 -64.62 10.24
N ARG A 7 -42.35 -63.65 10.21
CA ARG A 7 -43.03 -63.16 11.40
C ARG A 7 -43.97 -64.22 11.97
N MET A 8 -44.75 -64.88 11.11
CA MET A 8 -45.64 -65.98 11.52
C MET A 8 -44.87 -67.18 12.07
N ARG A 9 -43.75 -67.56 11.43
CA ARG A 9 -42.85 -68.61 11.94
C ARG A 9 -42.29 -68.27 13.31
N ALA A 10 -41.88 -67.01 13.53
CA ALA A 10 -41.38 -66.56 14.81
C ALA A 10 -42.44 -66.60 15.92
N VAL A 11 -43.67 -66.19 15.63
CA VAL A 11 -44.80 -66.25 16.59
C VAL A 11 -45.19 -67.70 16.90
N ALA A 12 -45.26 -68.58 15.90
CA ALA A 12 -45.55 -70.00 16.10
C ALA A 12 -44.49 -70.69 17.00
N LEU A 13 -43.21 -70.41 16.75
CA LEU A 13 -42.11 -70.93 17.57
C LEU A 13 -42.11 -70.34 18.99
N TYR A 14 -42.52 -69.07 19.14
CA TYR A 14 -42.67 -68.42 20.44
C TYR A 14 -43.76 -69.06 21.29
N ILE A 15 -44.89 -69.44 20.69
CA ILE A 15 -45.96 -70.19 21.36
C ILE A 15 -45.48 -71.59 21.75
N LYS A 16 -44.81 -72.30 20.82
CA LYS A 16 -44.28 -73.66 21.06
C LYS A 16 -43.26 -73.72 22.20
N LEU A 17 -42.45 -72.67 22.38
CA LEU A 17 -41.47 -72.56 23.46
C LEU A 17 -42.02 -71.93 24.76
N GLY A 18 -43.34 -71.92 24.97
CA GLY A 18 -43.94 -71.45 26.22
C GLY A 18 -43.80 -69.94 26.46
N LYS A 19 -43.80 -69.14 25.39
CA LYS A 19 -43.69 -67.66 25.44
C LYS A 19 -42.34 -67.15 26.00
N HIS A 20 -41.25 -67.92 25.83
CA HIS A 20 -39.89 -67.51 26.22
C HIS A 20 -39.11 -66.79 25.09
N PRO A 21 -38.96 -65.45 25.11
CA PRO A 21 -38.43 -64.71 23.95
C PRO A 21 -36.96 -65.01 23.66
N LYS A 22 -36.15 -65.22 24.70
CA LYS A 22 -34.72 -65.50 24.55
C LYS A 22 -34.47 -66.84 23.85
N ALA A 23 -35.29 -67.85 24.14
CA ALA A 23 -35.17 -69.17 23.53
C ALA A 23 -35.55 -69.13 22.04
N THR A 24 -36.64 -68.44 21.70
CA THR A 24 -37.08 -68.23 20.31
C THR A 24 -36.02 -67.48 19.49
N ILE A 25 -35.44 -66.41 20.03
CA ILE A 25 -34.43 -65.60 19.35
C ILE A 25 -33.12 -66.39 19.18
N ARG A 26 -32.74 -67.21 20.16
CA ARG A 26 -31.55 -68.07 20.06
C ARG A 26 -31.70 -69.14 18.97
N GLN A 27 -32.92 -69.64 18.74
CA GLN A 27 -33.19 -70.66 17.71
C GLN A 27 -33.33 -70.07 16.30
N LEU A 28 -33.97 -68.90 16.16
CA LEU A 28 -34.21 -68.30 14.85
C LEU A 28 -33.13 -67.30 14.41
N GLY A 29 -32.37 -66.73 15.35
CA GLY A 29 -31.37 -65.68 15.08
C GLY A 29 -31.97 -64.29 14.82
N TYR A 30 -33.30 -64.20 14.75
CA TYR A 30 -34.13 -63.00 14.63
C TYR A 30 -35.46 -63.30 15.35
N PRO A 31 -36.36 -62.34 15.64
CA PRO A 31 -36.28 -60.87 15.61
C PRO A 31 -35.81 -60.29 16.97
N SER A 32 -35.93 -58.97 17.18
CA SER A 32 -35.69 -58.38 18.50
C SER A 32 -36.78 -58.77 19.51
N LYS A 33 -36.44 -58.77 20.82
CA LYS A 33 -37.38 -59.10 21.91
C LYS A 33 -38.69 -58.29 21.84
N ASN A 34 -38.61 -57.01 21.51
CA ASN A 34 -39.77 -56.12 21.46
C ASN A 34 -40.61 -56.35 20.19
N ALA A 35 -39.96 -56.69 19.07
CA ALA A 35 -40.67 -57.06 17.84
C ALA A 35 -41.46 -58.36 18.02
N LEU A 36 -40.86 -59.39 18.63
CA LEU A 36 -41.54 -60.67 18.89
C LEU A 36 -42.77 -60.50 19.79
N LYS A 37 -42.64 -59.68 20.84
CA LYS A 37 -43.76 -59.35 21.73
C LYS A 37 -44.87 -58.59 20.98
N GLY A 38 -44.50 -57.62 20.14
CA GLY A 38 -45.45 -56.88 19.31
C GLY A 38 -46.23 -57.80 18.37
N TRP A 39 -45.54 -58.69 17.66
CA TRP A 39 -46.18 -59.66 16.78
C TRP A 39 -47.08 -60.64 17.55
N TYR A 40 -46.64 -61.15 18.70
CA TYR A 40 -47.47 -62.04 19.50
C TYR A 40 -48.76 -61.34 19.99
N LEU A 41 -48.68 -60.08 20.44
CA LEU A 41 -49.86 -59.31 20.85
C LEU A 41 -50.82 -59.07 19.68
N GLU A 42 -50.30 -58.75 18.49
CA GLU A 42 -51.11 -58.61 17.28
C GLU A 42 -51.80 -59.93 16.91
N TYR A 43 -51.07 -61.04 16.98
CA TYR A 43 -51.59 -62.39 16.73
C TYR A 43 -52.65 -62.82 17.76
N GLU A 44 -52.49 -62.47 19.03
CA GLU A 44 -53.48 -62.79 20.08
C GLU A 44 -54.81 -62.06 19.87
N HIS A 45 -54.77 -60.81 19.38
CA HIS A 45 -55.97 -60.01 19.15
C HIS A 45 -56.72 -60.34 17.85
N HIS A 46 -56.02 -60.75 16.80
CA HIS A 46 -56.60 -60.91 15.46
C HIS A 46 -56.51 -62.34 14.90
N LEU A 47 -55.85 -63.27 15.63
CA LEU A 47 -55.46 -64.60 15.16
C LEU A 47 -54.61 -64.60 13.88
N ASP A 48 -54.13 -63.44 13.47
CA ASP A 48 -53.33 -63.22 12.26
C ASP A 48 -52.44 -61.96 12.40
N LEU A 49 -51.36 -61.90 11.62
CA LEU A 49 -50.44 -60.77 11.55
C LEU A 49 -50.77 -59.88 10.34
N ARG A 50 -50.62 -58.56 10.47
CA ARG A 50 -50.85 -57.65 9.34
C ARG A 50 -49.74 -57.79 8.29
N LEU A 51 -50.14 -57.89 7.01
CA LEU A 51 -49.23 -57.96 5.85
C LEU A 51 -48.33 -56.71 5.71
N GLY A 52 -48.70 -55.59 6.35
CA GLY A 52 -47.89 -54.37 6.39
C GLY A 52 -48.11 -53.54 7.65
N PHE A 53 -47.22 -52.58 7.89
CA PHE A 53 -47.41 -51.56 8.92
C PHE A 53 -48.64 -50.71 8.56
N ALA A 54 -49.62 -50.65 9.46
CA ALA A 54 -50.69 -49.66 9.32
C ALA A 54 -50.07 -48.25 9.36
N PRO A 55 -50.42 -47.33 8.45
CA PRO A 55 -49.98 -45.95 8.53
C PRO A 55 -50.37 -45.39 9.90
N ARG A 56 -49.42 -44.78 10.60
CA ARG A 56 -49.77 -43.99 11.79
C ARG A 56 -50.75 -42.91 11.37
N ALA A 57 -51.78 -42.70 12.19
CA ALA A 57 -52.70 -41.57 11.99
C ALA A 57 -51.87 -40.28 11.78
N PRO A 58 -52.23 -39.44 10.79
CA PRO A 58 -51.50 -38.22 10.54
C PRO A 58 -51.50 -37.35 11.80
N LYS A 59 -50.35 -36.76 12.13
CA LYS A 59 -50.17 -35.94 13.34
C LYS A 59 -51.05 -34.69 13.38
N PHE A 60 -51.57 -34.26 12.23
CA PHE A 60 -52.41 -33.09 12.07
C PHE A 60 -53.62 -33.45 11.21
N THR A 61 -54.77 -32.89 11.56
CA THR A 61 -56.00 -33.05 10.78
C THR A 61 -55.95 -32.18 9.52
N GLN A 62 -56.75 -32.54 8.51
CA GLN A 62 -56.84 -31.77 7.27
C GLN A 62 -57.33 -30.33 7.52
N ALA A 63 -58.28 -30.14 8.43
CA ALA A 63 -58.76 -28.82 8.83
C ALA A 63 -57.65 -27.94 9.45
N GLN A 64 -56.75 -28.54 10.25
CA GLN A 64 -55.59 -27.84 10.82
C GLN A 64 -54.59 -27.40 9.73
N LYS A 65 -54.42 -28.22 8.69
CA LYS A 65 -53.58 -27.88 7.53
C LYS A 65 -54.14 -26.68 6.77
N GLU A 66 -55.44 -26.69 6.47
CA GLU A 66 -56.12 -25.62 5.74
C GLU A 66 -56.12 -24.30 6.50
N ALA A 67 -56.42 -24.32 7.81
CA ALA A 67 -56.36 -23.13 8.66
C ALA A 67 -54.96 -22.51 8.70
N ALA A 68 -53.90 -23.34 8.75
CA ALA A 68 -52.52 -22.86 8.75
C ALA A 68 -52.10 -22.23 7.41
N VAL A 69 -52.54 -22.81 6.28
CA VAL A 69 -52.28 -22.28 4.94
C VAL A 69 -53.05 -20.98 4.71
N GLU A 70 -54.29 -20.87 5.19
CA GLU A 70 -55.10 -19.66 5.05
C GLU A 70 -54.57 -18.50 5.92
N HIS A 71 -54.14 -18.78 7.15
CA HIS A 71 -53.46 -17.78 7.97
C HIS A 71 -52.16 -17.30 7.32
N TYR A 72 -51.39 -18.19 6.68
CA TYR A 72 -50.21 -17.80 5.92
C TYR A 72 -50.54 -16.87 4.73
N ARG A 73 -51.63 -17.14 4.02
CA ARG A 73 -52.10 -16.32 2.89
C ARG A 73 -52.51 -14.91 3.35
N THR A 74 -53.28 -14.81 4.41
CA THR A 74 -53.86 -13.55 4.91
C THR A 74 -52.83 -12.65 5.62
N HIS A 75 -51.85 -13.23 6.31
CA HIS A 75 -50.89 -12.49 7.15
C HIS A 75 -49.51 -12.30 6.50
N GLY A 76 -49.49 -12.06 5.18
CA GLY A 76 -48.27 -11.62 4.48
C GLY A 76 -47.24 -12.71 4.16
N ARG A 77 -47.66 -13.97 4.04
CA ARG A 77 -46.82 -15.09 3.55
C ARG A 77 -45.53 -15.33 4.36
N CYS A 78 -45.60 -15.15 5.68
CA CYS A 78 -44.48 -15.39 6.59
C CYS A 78 -44.66 -16.66 7.45
N VAL A 79 -43.88 -17.71 7.14
CA VAL A 79 -43.94 -19.02 7.85
C VAL A 79 -43.72 -18.87 9.36
N SER A 80 -42.80 -17.99 9.77
CA SER A 80 -42.48 -17.78 11.19
C SER A 80 -43.58 -17.04 11.94
N ALA A 81 -44.30 -16.13 11.29
CA ALA A 81 -45.42 -15.42 11.90
C ALA A 81 -46.61 -16.37 12.11
N THR A 82 -46.94 -17.18 11.10
CA THR A 82 -48.01 -18.18 11.17
C THR A 82 -47.76 -19.21 12.26
N MET A 83 -46.53 -19.69 12.41
CA MET A 83 -46.17 -20.61 13.49
C MET A 83 -46.34 -20.00 14.88
N ARG A 84 -45.99 -18.71 15.05
CA ARG A 84 -46.10 -18.02 16.33
C ARG A 84 -47.57 -17.78 16.70
N ALA A 85 -48.42 -17.51 15.71
CA ALA A 85 -49.84 -17.26 15.91
C ALA A 85 -50.62 -18.54 16.23
N LEU A 86 -50.33 -19.65 15.51
CA LEU A 86 -51.09 -20.90 15.66
C LEU A 86 -50.48 -21.87 16.68
N GLY A 87 -49.19 -21.73 17.02
CA GLY A 87 -48.48 -22.63 17.95
C GLY A 87 -48.17 -24.02 17.37
N TYR A 88 -48.70 -24.34 16.20
CA TYR A 88 -48.44 -25.53 15.37
C TYR A 88 -48.54 -25.13 13.90
N PRO A 89 -48.05 -25.93 12.93
CA PRO A 89 -47.09 -27.03 13.05
C PRO A 89 -45.63 -26.48 13.04
N GLY A 90 -44.62 -27.35 13.03
CA GLY A 90 -43.22 -26.94 12.90
C GLY A 90 -42.88 -26.27 11.56
N ARG A 91 -41.73 -25.57 11.49
CA ARG A 91 -41.31 -24.80 10.31
C ARG A 91 -41.23 -25.63 9.03
N ALA A 92 -40.65 -26.82 9.13
CA ALA A 92 -40.49 -27.72 7.98
C ALA A 92 -41.84 -28.19 7.43
N THR A 93 -42.75 -28.59 8.32
CA THR A 93 -44.11 -29.03 7.97
C THR A 93 -44.96 -27.93 7.36
N LEU A 94 -44.94 -26.72 7.95
CA LEU A 94 -45.67 -25.58 7.38
C LEU A 94 -45.10 -25.19 6.00
N THR A 95 -43.76 -25.22 5.84
CA THR A 95 -43.12 -24.94 4.55
C THR A 95 -43.51 -25.97 3.49
N ALA A 96 -43.64 -27.25 3.85
CA ALA A 96 -44.12 -28.29 2.96
C ALA A 96 -45.57 -28.05 2.53
N TRP A 97 -46.46 -27.74 3.48
CA TRP A 97 -47.86 -27.44 3.18
C TRP A 97 -48.03 -26.20 2.31
N VAL A 98 -47.23 -25.15 2.55
CA VAL A 98 -47.22 -23.94 1.72
C VAL A 98 -46.71 -24.23 0.30
N ARG A 99 -45.69 -25.08 0.14
CA ARG A 99 -45.19 -25.50 -1.18
C ARG A 99 -46.23 -26.34 -1.94
N GLU A 100 -46.94 -27.22 -1.25
CA GLU A 100 -48.03 -28.01 -1.82
C GLU A 100 -49.22 -27.13 -2.23
N ALA A 101 -49.58 -26.14 -1.41
CA ALA A 101 -50.71 -25.25 -1.66
C ALA A 101 -50.41 -24.12 -2.66
N PHE A 102 -49.16 -23.68 -2.76
CA PHE A 102 -48.74 -22.56 -3.62
C PHE A 102 -47.49 -22.89 -4.43
N PRO A 103 -47.58 -23.77 -5.44
CA PRO A 103 -46.44 -24.15 -6.29
C PRO A 103 -45.78 -22.95 -6.99
N GLU A 104 -46.54 -21.91 -7.32
CA GLU A 104 -46.06 -20.66 -7.95
C GLU A 104 -45.08 -19.86 -7.07
N THR A 105 -45.16 -20.01 -5.74
CA THR A 105 -44.22 -19.34 -4.81
C THR A 105 -42.91 -20.09 -4.68
N SER A 106 -42.85 -21.34 -5.17
CA SER A 106 -41.66 -22.17 -5.21
C SER A 106 -40.80 -21.90 -6.44
N LYS A 107 -40.68 -20.63 -6.87
CA LYS A 107 -39.53 -20.22 -7.69
C LYS A 107 -38.32 -20.25 -6.77
N ALA A 108 -37.69 -21.42 -6.69
CA ALA A 108 -36.45 -21.60 -5.99
C ALA A 108 -35.43 -20.64 -6.60
N VAL A 109 -35.14 -19.55 -5.90
CA VAL A 109 -33.91 -18.76 -6.11
C VAL A 109 -32.75 -19.60 -5.57
N THR A 110 -32.57 -20.80 -6.12
CA THR A 110 -31.35 -21.60 -5.96
C THR A 110 -30.42 -21.23 -7.11
N GLY A 111 -30.10 -19.94 -7.16
CA GLY A 111 -28.86 -19.47 -7.74
C GLY A 111 -28.16 -18.74 -6.61
N ARG A 112 -27.15 -19.36 -5.98
CA ARG A 112 -26.06 -18.53 -5.49
C ARG A 112 -25.50 -17.87 -6.74
N THR A 113 -25.96 -16.67 -7.06
CA THR A 113 -25.30 -15.84 -8.06
C THR A 113 -23.84 -15.81 -7.63
N GLY A 114 -22.97 -16.52 -8.37
CA GLY A 114 -21.55 -16.53 -8.09
C GLY A 114 -21.09 -15.08 -7.96
N ARG A 115 -20.29 -14.78 -6.93
CA ARG A 115 -19.80 -13.42 -6.71
C ARG A 115 -19.27 -12.88 -8.05
N PRO A 116 -19.66 -11.66 -8.48
CA PRO A 116 -19.16 -11.10 -9.73
C PRO A 116 -17.64 -11.22 -9.76
N ARG A 117 -17.09 -11.83 -10.81
CA ARG A 117 -15.65 -12.06 -10.92
C ARG A 117 -15.02 -10.78 -11.45
N TYR A 118 -14.60 -9.92 -10.53
CA TYR A 118 -13.95 -8.66 -10.89
C TYR A 118 -12.54 -8.91 -11.43
N PRO A 119 -12.11 -8.18 -12.48
CA PRO A 119 -10.72 -8.20 -12.93
C PRO A 119 -9.75 -7.84 -11.82
N ASP A 120 -8.60 -8.53 -11.73
CA ASP A 120 -7.64 -8.31 -10.64
C ASP A 120 -6.99 -6.91 -10.68
N ALA A 121 -6.89 -6.31 -11.87
CA ALA A 121 -6.47 -4.92 -12.04
C ALA A 121 -7.43 -3.96 -11.31
N LEU A 122 -8.74 -4.19 -11.42
CA LEU A 122 -9.78 -3.38 -10.77
C LEU A 122 -9.75 -3.58 -9.26
N LYS A 123 -9.50 -4.81 -8.77
CA LYS A 123 -9.32 -5.08 -7.34
C LYS A 123 -8.11 -4.34 -6.77
N LYS A 124 -6.96 -4.39 -7.46
CA LYS A 124 -5.72 -3.70 -7.06
C LYS A 124 -5.92 -2.19 -7.06
N ALA A 125 -6.55 -1.62 -8.08
CA ALA A 125 -6.88 -0.19 -8.15
C ALA A 125 -7.80 0.24 -7.00
N GLY A 126 -8.83 -0.57 -6.70
CA GLY A 126 -9.70 -0.34 -5.55
C GLY A 126 -8.95 -0.34 -4.21
N VAL A 127 -8.06 -1.31 -3.99
CA VAL A 127 -7.27 -1.36 -2.75
C VAL A 127 -6.26 -0.21 -2.66
N VAL A 128 -5.53 0.11 -3.73
CA VAL A 128 -4.61 1.27 -3.75
C VAL A 128 -5.37 2.56 -3.49
N GLY A 129 -6.54 2.75 -4.11
CA GLY A 129 -7.43 3.87 -3.84
C GLY A 129 -7.94 3.92 -2.40
N LEU A 130 -8.15 2.78 -1.74
CA LEU A 130 -8.50 2.71 -0.32
C LEU A 130 -7.35 3.14 0.62
N TYR A 131 -6.09 3.05 0.20
CA TYR A 131 -4.93 3.47 1.01
C TYR A 131 -4.52 4.91 0.72
N ASN A 132 -4.59 5.35 -0.53
CA ASN A 132 -4.19 6.70 -0.98
C ASN A 132 -5.36 7.70 -0.95
N ARG A 133 -6.35 7.51 -0.07
CA ARG A 133 -7.64 8.20 -0.16
C ARG A 133 -7.51 9.73 -0.11
N GLN A 134 -7.90 10.38 -1.21
CA GLN A 134 -8.33 11.79 -1.22
C GLN A 134 -9.85 11.93 -1.03
N GLU A 135 -10.61 10.85 -1.20
CA GLU A 135 -12.08 10.83 -1.16
C GLU A 135 -12.63 9.69 -0.27
N SER A 136 -13.94 9.72 0.00
CA SER A 136 -14.61 8.72 0.84
C SER A 136 -14.60 7.32 0.20
N ALA A 137 -14.66 6.28 1.04
CA ALA A 137 -14.74 4.88 0.57
C ALA A 137 -15.94 4.65 -0.36
N GLN A 138 -16.99 5.45 -0.19
CA GLN A 138 -18.24 5.34 -0.93
C GLN A 138 -18.13 5.99 -2.31
N ALA A 139 -17.54 7.20 -2.39
CA ALA A 139 -17.25 7.86 -3.67
C ALA A 139 -16.30 7.01 -4.53
N LEU A 140 -15.29 6.38 -3.92
CA LEU A 140 -14.41 5.43 -4.61
C LEU A 140 -15.18 4.20 -5.13
N ALA A 141 -16.15 3.71 -4.35
CA ALA A 141 -16.98 2.58 -4.74
C ALA A 141 -17.88 2.93 -5.94
N GLU A 142 -18.49 4.11 -5.92
CA GLU A 142 -19.32 4.63 -7.00
C GLU A 142 -18.50 4.82 -8.29
N LYS A 143 -17.29 5.38 -8.20
CA LYS A 143 -16.36 5.51 -9.35
C LYS A 143 -15.97 4.16 -9.97
N LEU A 144 -15.85 3.13 -9.15
CA LEU A 144 -15.50 1.78 -9.59
C LEU A 144 -16.73 0.93 -9.94
N GLY A 145 -17.95 1.47 -9.80
CA GLY A 145 -19.20 0.75 -10.04
C GLY A 145 -19.45 -0.42 -9.08
N VAL A 146 -18.90 -0.35 -7.86
CA VAL A 146 -18.82 -1.47 -6.92
C VAL A 146 -19.37 -1.05 -5.56
N CYS A 147 -19.98 -1.97 -4.81
CA CYS A 147 -20.46 -1.67 -3.47
C CYS A 147 -19.30 -1.49 -2.47
N ARG A 148 -19.45 -0.57 -1.50
CA ARG A 148 -18.48 -0.32 -0.43
C ARG A 148 -17.99 -1.59 0.31
N PRO A 149 -18.84 -2.57 0.66
CA PRO A 149 -18.39 -3.82 1.31
C PRO A 149 -17.45 -4.65 0.43
N THR A 150 -17.62 -4.60 -0.88
CA THR A 150 -16.79 -5.34 -1.83
C THR A 150 -15.35 -4.83 -1.84
N LEU A 151 -15.14 -3.50 -1.69
CA LEU A 151 -13.81 -2.91 -1.57
C LEU A 151 -13.07 -3.42 -0.31
N TYR A 152 -13.78 -3.52 0.82
CA TYR A 152 -13.20 -4.07 2.05
C TYR A 152 -12.94 -5.58 1.96
N ASN A 153 -13.80 -6.32 1.26
CA ASN A 153 -13.56 -7.73 0.96
C ASN A 153 -12.32 -7.93 0.09
N TRP A 154 -12.09 -7.07 -0.92
CA TRP A 154 -10.86 -7.12 -1.72
C TRP A 154 -9.62 -6.78 -0.89
N LYS A 155 -9.72 -5.81 0.02
CA LYS A 155 -8.64 -5.52 0.98
C LYS A 155 -8.29 -6.78 1.79
N SER A 156 -9.27 -7.45 2.38
CA SER A 156 -9.03 -8.67 3.17
C SER A 156 -8.50 -9.83 2.33
N GLN A 157 -8.91 -9.92 1.06
CA GLN A 157 -8.45 -10.97 0.15
C GLN A 157 -7.00 -10.76 -0.32
N LEU A 158 -6.60 -9.51 -0.57
CA LEU A 158 -5.27 -9.19 -1.12
C LEU A 158 -4.19 -9.04 -0.05
N LEU A 159 -4.56 -8.57 1.16
CA LEU A 159 -3.61 -8.26 2.22
C LEU A 159 -3.69 -9.23 3.41
N GLY A 160 -4.68 -10.12 3.45
CA GLY A 160 -4.85 -11.12 4.51
C GLY A 160 -5.35 -10.56 5.86
N PRO A 161 -5.50 -11.42 6.89
CA PRO A 161 -5.94 -11.03 8.24
C PRO A 161 -4.96 -10.11 8.97
N GLU A 162 -3.68 -10.13 8.57
CA GLU A 162 -2.61 -9.29 9.11
C GLU A 162 -2.54 -7.90 8.47
N ALA A 163 -3.46 -7.60 7.55
CA ALA A 163 -3.55 -6.27 6.97
C ALA A 163 -3.86 -5.25 8.08
N PRO A 164 -3.08 -4.15 8.21
CA PRO A 164 -3.29 -3.18 9.27
C PRO A 164 -4.76 -2.73 9.29
N ALA A 165 -5.40 -2.85 10.46
CA ALA A 165 -6.72 -2.32 10.72
C ALA A 165 -6.73 -0.86 10.26
N ILE A 166 -7.82 -0.44 9.59
CA ILE A 166 -7.98 0.90 9.05
C ILE A 166 -7.49 1.90 10.09
N MET A 167 -6.33 2.51 9.82
CA MET A 167 -5.93 3.71 10.52
C MET A 167 -7.00 4.73 10.14
N LYS A 168 -7.82 5.12 11.12
CA LYS A 168 -8.77 6.23 11.01
C LYS A 168 -8.10 7.35 10.24
N HIS A 169 -8.83 7.92 9.28
CA HIS A 169 -8.45 9.07 8.45
C HIS A 169 -7.30 9.88 9.06
N LYS A 170 -6.06 9.45 8.82
CA LYS A 170 -4.91 10.26 9.14
C LYS A 170 -4.87 11.16 7.93
N ASN A 171 -5.40 12.37 8.08
CA ASN A 171 -5.13 13.44 7.13
C ASN A 171 -3.60 13.51 7.04
N ASN A 172 -2.99 12.76 6.12
CA ASN A 172 -1.56 12.73 5.88
C ASN A 172 -1.15 13.98 5.10
N SER A 173 -1.73 15.12 5.46
CA SER A 173 -0.90 16.29 5.52
C SER A 173 -0.13 16.13 6.83
N PRO A 174 1.21 15.95 6.81
CA PRO A 174 1.99 16.20 8.00
C PRO A 174 1.43 17.48 8.65
N PRO A 175 1.16 17.51 9.97
CA PRO A 175 0.67 18.71 10.62
C PRO A 175 1.48 19.87 10.08
N VAL A 176 0.83 20.97 9.69
CA VAL A 176 1.44 22.16 9.08
C VAL A 176 2.84 22.51 9.66
N PRO A 177 3.16 22.33 10.97
CA PRO A 177 4.54 22.37 11.47
C PRO A 177 5.52 21.38 10.80
N GLU A 178 5.24 20.08 10.72
CA GLU A 178 6.11 19.07 10.08
C GLU A 178 6.36 19.37 8.61
N ARG A 179 5.37 19.88 7.86
CA ARG A 179 5.59 20.31 6.47
C ARG A 179 6.53 21.50 6.38
N LYS A 180 6.31 22.52 7.22
CA LYS A 180 7.18 23.71 7.27
C LYS A 180 8.58 23.37 7.74
N GLU A 181 8.73 22.41 8.65
CA GLU A 181 10.02 21.89 9.10
C GLU A 181 10.74 21.14 7.97
N LEU A 182 10.03 20.30 7.22
CA LEU A 182 10.58 19.63 6.04
C LEU A 182 10.95 20.62 4.93
N GLU A 183 10.13 21.64 4.69
CA GLU A 183 10.43 22.72 3.73
C GLU A 183 11.71 23.47 4.14
N ARG A 184 11.84 23.83 5.43
CA ARG A 184 13.07 24.43 5.96
C ARG A 184 14.27 23.49 5.80
N GLN A 185 14.11 22.20 6.05
CA GLN A 185 15.17 21.21 5.84
C GLN A 185 15.58 21.13 4.36
N LEU A 186 14.62 21.13 3.45
CA LEU A 186 14.90 21.16 2.01
C LEU A 186 15.62 22.44 1.61
N GLU A 187 15.20 23.61 2.11
CA GLU A 187 15.88 24.89 1.87
C GLU A 187 17.32 24.86 2.40
N THR A 188 17.55 24.32 3.60
CA THR A 188 18.91 24.18 4.14
C THR A 188 19.78 23.25 3.31
N LEU A 189 19.24 22.10 2.89
CA LEU A 189 19.98 21.15 2.06
C LEU A 189 20.26 21.70 0.66
N GLN A 190 19.32 22.44 0.08
CA GLN A 190 19.55 23.12 -1.21
C GLN A 190 20.65 24.16 -1.10
N HIS A 191 20.66 24.94 -0.01
CA HIS A 191 21.73 25.90 0.24
C HIS A 191 23.09 25.20 0.44
N ASP A 192 23.14 24.10 1.20
CA ASP A 192 24.35 23.30 1.40
C ASP A 192 24.87 22.72 0.09
N ILE A 193 23.98 22.21 -0.77
CA ILE A 193 24.35 21.71 -2.10
C ILE A 193 24.97 22.82 -2.94
N GLN A 194 24.37 24.02 -2.98
CA GLN A 194 24.92 25.15 -3.73
C GLN A 194 26.30 25.56 -3.21
N LYS A 195 26.48 25.59 -1.88
CA LYS A 195 27.77 25.90 -1.26
C LYS A 195 28.84 24.85 -1.59
N LEU A 196 28.50 23.57 -1.48
CA LEU A 196 29.41 22.46 -1.81
C LEU A 196 29.78 22.43 -3.29
N GLN A 197 28.85 22.78 -4.19
CA GLN A 197 29.13 22.92 -5.62
C GLN A 197 30.14 24.04 -5.89
N LEU A 198 29.95 25.20 -5.25
CA LEU A 198 30.89 26.32 -5.33
C LEU A 198 32.28 25.95 -4.79
N GLU A 199 32.35 25.26 -3.65
CA GLU A 199 33.62 24.75 -3.08
C GLU A 199 34.32 23.78 -4.03
N HIS A 200 33.59 22.82 -4.60
CA HIS A 200 34.12 21.85 -5.55
C HIS A 200 34.69 22.52 -6.79
N ASP A 201 33.95 23.47 -7.37
CA ASP A 201 34.39 24.19 -8.57
C ASP A 201 35.61 25.07 -8.28
N LEU A 202 35.67 25.69 -7.11
CA LEU A 202 36.85 26.43 -6.66
C LEU A 202 38.08 25.54 -6.56
N LEU A 203 37.96 24.37 -5.92
CA LEU A 203 39.05 23.39 -5.80
C LEU A 203 39.49 22.85 -7.17
N LYS A 204 38.52 22.50 -8.02
CA LYS A 204 38.79 22.04 -9.38
C LYS A 204 39.53 23.10 -10.19
N LYS A 205 39.06 24.34 -10.16
CA LYS A 205 39.71 25.46 -10.87
C LYS A 205 41.08 25.79 -10.28
N ALA A 206 41.26 25.62 -8.97
CA ALA A 206 42.55 25.79 -8.32
C ALA A 206 43.57 24.75 -8.78
N ASN A 207 43.16 23.48 -8.90
CA ASN A 207 44.02 22.45 -9.46
C ASN A 207 44.39 22.74 -10.92
N GLU A 208 43.43 23.17 -11.75
CA GLU A 208 43.69 23.54 -13.16
C GLU A 208 44.66 24.72 -13.32
N ILE A 209 44.46 25.80 -12.55
CA ILE A 209 45.21 27.05 -12.72
C ILE A 209 46.56 27.01 -12.00
N LEU A 210 46.60 26.47 -10.78
CA LEU A 210 47.79 26.53 -9.94
C LEU A 210 48.72 25.32 -10.15
N LYS A 211 48.24 24.24 -10.78
CA LYS A 211 48.99 23.00 -11.03
C LYS A 211 49.75 22.51 -9.78
N LYS A 212 49.20 22.77 -8.59
CA LYS A 212 49.73 22.27 -7.33
C LYS A 212 49.13 20.89 -7.15
N ASP A 213 49.87 19.85 -7.55
CA ASP A 213 49.43 18.44 -7.51
C ASP A 213 49.23 17.87 -6.08
N LEU A 214 49.38 18.71 -5.06
CA LEU A 214 49.35 18.35 -3.64
C LEU A 214 48.32 19.25 -2.93
N GLY A 215 47.09 18.74 -2.79
CA GLY A 215 46.04 19.24 -1.89
C GLY A 215 45.99 20.77 -1.71
N VAL A 216 45.25 21.46 -2.57
CA VAL A 216 45.13 22.92 -2.46
C VAL A 216 44.19 23.31 -1.31
N ASP A 217 44.76 23.75 -0.19
CA ASP A 217 44.02 24.48 0.83
C ASP A 217 43.71 25.90 0.35
N LEU A 218 42.43 26.14 0.04
CA LEU A 218 41.95 27.43 -0.48
C LEU A 218 42.29 28.62 0.45
N GLN A 219 42.43 28.37 1.76
CA GLN A 219 42.76 29.41 2.73
C GLN A 219 44.23 29.84 2.70
N LEU A 220 45.14 28.92 2.38
CA LEU A 220 46.59 29.17 2.30
C LEU A 220 47.02 29.84 0.98
N LEU A 221 46.08 30.01 0.04
CA LEU A 221 46.33 30.69 -1.22
C LEU A 221 46.67 32.17 -1.01
N ASN A 222 47.60 32.68 -1.82
CA ASN A 222 47.94 34.09 -1.80
C ASN A 222 46.76 34.92 -2.35
N ASN A 223 46.59 36.17 -1.90
CA ASN A 223 45.53 37.06 -2.36
C ASN A 223 45.49 37.20 -3.89
N ARG A 224 46.66 37.14 -4.56
CA ARG A 224 46.77 37.13 -6.02
C ARG A 224 46.20 35.86 -6.65
N GLU A 225 46.49 34.69 -6.08
CA GLU A 225 45.95 33.40 -6.54
C GLU A 225 44.44 33.35 -6.30
N LYS A 226 43.97 33.81 -5.14
CA LYS A 226 42.54 33.97 -4.83
C LYS A 226 41.85 34.86 -5.86
N THR A 227 42.44 35.99 -6.26
CA THR A 227 41.85 36.84 -7.30
C THR A 227 41.75 36.17 -8.67
N LEU A 228 42.71 35.31 -9.03
CA LEU A 228 42.66 34.56 -10.28
C LEU A 228 41.51 33.54 -10.30
N LEU A 229 41.27 32.86 -9.17
CA LEU A 229 40.15 31.94 -9.02
C LEU A 229 38.81 32.67 -9.12
N VAL A 230 38.68 33.79 -8.41
CA VAL A 230 37.48 34.63 -8.51
C VAL A 230 37.26 35.10 -9.94
N ASP A 231 38.29 35.58 -10.64
CA ASP A 231 38.15 36.05 -12.02
C ASP A 231 37.79 34.94 -13.02
N ALA A 232 38.16 33.68 -12.74
CA ALA A 232 37.82 32.52 -13.54
C ALA A 232 36.37 32.05 -13.34
N LEU A 233 35.83 32.16 -12.12
CA LEU A 233 34.50 31.66 -11.75
C LEU A 233 33.41 32.74 -11.65
N LYS A 234 33.77 34.03 -11.79
CA LYS A 234 32.84 35.16 -11.68
C LYS A 234 31.61 35.13 -12.61
N TYR A 235 31.65 34.32 -13.67
CA TYR A 235 30.53 34.18 -14.61
C TYR A 235 29.55 33.06 -14.21
N LEU A 236 29.97 32.16 -13.30
CA LEU A 236 29.19 31.02 -12.84
C LEU A 236 28.54 31.28 -11.48
N TYR A 237 29.19 32.09 -10.62
CA TYR A 237 28.77 32.34 -9.26
C TYR A 237 28.77 33.83 -8.90
N GLN A 238 27.99 34.20 -7.88
CA GLN A 238 27.95 35.58 -7.39
C GLN A 238 29.28 35.95 -6.72
N LEU A 239 29.75 37.18 -6.95
CA LEU A 239 31.01 37.68 -6.38
C LEU A 239 31.08 37.61 -4.85
N PRO A 240 30.03 37.93 -4.07
CA PRO A 240 30.07 37.85 -2.61
C PRO A 240 30.36 36.44 -2.10
N ASP A 241 29.75 35.43 -2.72
CA ASP A 241 29.87 34.03 -2.29
C ASP A 241 31.29 33.50 -2.54
N LEU A 242 31.86 33.83 -3.70
CA LEU A 242 33.25 33.51 -4.04
C LEU A 242 34.25 34.17 -3.07
N LEU A 243 34.02 35.43 -2.70
CA LEU A 243 34.87 36.16 -1.76
C LEU A 243 34.77 35.61 -0.33
N ALA A 244 33.56 35.28 0.11
CA ALA A 244 33.32 34.68 1.42
C ALA A 244 34.03 33.34 1.55
N GLN A 245 33.91 32.47 0.54
CA GLN A 245 34.50 31.14 0.56
C GLN A 245 36.04 31.16 0.55
N LEU A 246 36.64 32.11 -0.18
CA LEU A 246 38.10 32.28 -0.25
C LEU A 246 38.69 33.12 0.91
N GLY A 247 37.83 33.69 1.77
CA GLY A 247 38.26 34.61 2.82
C GLY A 247 38.97 35.86 2.27
N LEU A 248 38.52 36.39 1.13
CA LEU A 248 39.14 37.53 0.46
C LEU A 248 38.29 38.79 0.62
N ALA A 249 38.86 39.85 1.20
CA ALA A 249 38.18 41.13 1.30
C ALA A 249 37.90 41.74 -0.09
N ARG A 250 36.73 42.37 -0.25
CA ARG A 250 36.32 42.99 -1.52
C ARG A 250 37.32 44.05 -2.01
N SER A 251 37.86 44.86 -1.11
CA SER A 251 38.92 45.84 -1.42
C SER A 251 40.19 45.17 -1.97
N SER A 252 40.64 44.09 -1.33
CA SER A 252 41.79 43.29 -1.77
C SER A 252 41.56 42.69 -3.16
N TYR A 253 40.35 42.18 -3.43
CA TYR A 253 39.99 41.68 -4.76
C TYR A 253 40.15 42.74 -5.85
N PHE A 254 39.54 43.92 -5.67
CA PHE A 254 39.63 44.99 -6.66
C PHE A 254 41.05 45.55 -6.80
N TYR A 255 41.80 45.65 -5.71
CA TYR A 255 43.21 46.07 -5.72
C TYR A 255 44.08 45.12 -6.54
N HIS A 256 44.00 43.82 -6.27
CA HIS A 256 44.78 42.81 -6.99
C HIS A 256 44.31 42.65 -8.44
N ARG A 257 43.01 42.71 -8.72
CA ARG A 257 42.45 42.67 -10.09
C ARG A 257 42.92 43.86 -10.93
N ALA A 258 42.91 45.06 -10.37
CA ALA A 258 43.45 46.24 -11.04
C ALA A 258 44.95 46.09 -11.32
N ARG A 259 45.72 45.59 -10.35
CA ARG A 259 47.17 45.32 -10.52
C ARG A 259 47.48 44.26 -11.57
N MET A 260 46.66 43.22 -11.70
CA MET A 260 46.82 42.19 -12.74
C MET A 260 46.58 42.76 -14.14
N ARG A 261 45.70 43.74 -14.29
CA ARG A 261 45.52 44.47 -15.55
C ARG A 261 46.66 45.47 -15.79
N MET A 262 47.14 46.12 -14.72
CA MET A 262 48.21 47.12 -14.78
C MET A 262 49.61 46.51 -14.98
N SER A 263 49.86 45.26 -14.60
CA SER A 263 51.15 44.60 -14.88
C SER A 263 51.46 44.58 -16.36
N HIS A 264 50.45 44.54 -17.24
CA HIS A 264 50.63 44.67 -18.68
C HIS A 264 51.04 46.08 -19.13
N LYS A 265 50.61 47.15 -18.42
CA LYS A 265 50.91 48.55 -18.79
C LYS A 265 52.42 48.84 -18.77
N TYR A 266 53.15 48.27 -17.82
CA TYR A 266 54.60 48.45 -17.67
C TYR A 266 55.40 47.21 -18.08
N LEU A 267 54.78 46.20 -18.69
CA LEU A 267 55.45 44.96 -19.06
C LEU A 267 56.50 45.21 -20.14
N ILE A 268 56.11 45.90 -21.21
CA ILE A 268 56.99 46.30 -22.32
C ILE A 268 58.13 47.17 -21.78
N ILE A 269 57.79 48.12 -20.90
CA ILE A 269 58.76 49.02 -20.28
C ILE A 269 59.80 48.26 -19.46
N ARG A 270 59.36 47.30 -18.64
CA ARG A 270 60.27 46.46 -17.84
C ARG A 270 61.14 45.58 -18.71
N GLN A 271 60.59 44.97 -19.77
CA GLN A 271 61.37 44.20 -20.75
C GLN A 271 62.47 45.07 -21.36
N ASN A 272 62.12 46.26 -21.86
CA ASN A 272 63.09 47.20 -22.43
C ASN A 272 64.18 47.62 -21.42
N ILE A 273 63.81 47.90 -20.16
CA ILE A 273 64.79 48.19 -19.10
C ILE A 273 65.75 47.03 -18.90
N THR A 274 65.23 45.80 -18.85
CA THR A 274 66.03 44.59 -18.61
C THR A 274 66.97 44.33 -19.79
N GLU A 275 66.49 44.50 -21.02
CA GLU A 275 67.28 44.39 -22.24
C GLU A 275 68.41 45.42 -22.28
N ILE A 276 68.12 46.70 -22.01
CA ILE A 276 69.15 47.75 -21.96
C ILE A 276 70.16 47.45 -20.85
N PHE A 277 69.70 46.98 -19.69
CA PHE A 277 70.56 46.67 -18.55
C PHE A 277 71.51 45.51 -18.87
N GLU A 278 71.01 44.43 -19.46
CA GLU A 278 71.83 43.26 -19.84
C GLU A 278 72.76 43.57 -21.02
N ALA A 279 72.28 44.29 -22.05
CA ALA A 279 73.10 44.71 -23.18
C ALA A 279 74.32 45.56 -22.77
N ASN A 280 74.22 46.26 -21.63
CA ASN A 280 75.28 47.11 -21.08
C ASN A 280 76.01 46.47 -19.88
N ARG A 281 76.05 45.13 -19.83
CA ARG A 281 76.77 44.34 -18.82
C ARG A 281 76.40 44.71 -17.37
N ARG A 282 75.14 45.10 -17.14
CA ARG A 282 74.61 45.43 -15.80
C ARG A 282 75.28 46.65 -15.14
N CYS A 283 76.00 47.47 -15.90
CA CYS A 283 76.72 48.64 -15.37
C CYS A 283 75.86 49.93 -15.37
N TYR A 284 74.67 49.90 -15.96
CA TYR A 284 73.83 51.09 -16.07
C TYR A 284 72.97 51.24 -14.82
N GLY A 285 73.24 52.31 -14.04
CA GLY A 285 72.34 52.77 -12.99
C GLY A 285 71.11 53.49 -13.55
N TYR A 286 70.14 53.79 -12.68
CA TYR A 286 68.81 54.27 -13.08
C TYR A 286 68.85 55.50 -14.03
N ARG A 287 69.74 56.48 -13.80
CA ARG A 287 69.87 57.67 -14.66
C ARG A 287 70.29 57.32 -16.09
N ARG A 288 71.19 56.35 -16.24
CA ARG A 288 71.66 55.89 -17.56
C ARG A 288 70.58 55.06 -18.27
N LEU A 289 69.84 54.25 -17.52
CA LEU A 289 68.67 53.54 -18.04
C LEU A 289 67.58 54.51 -18.53
N GLN A 290 67.28 55.56 -17.77
CA GLN A 290 66.31 56.59 -18.15
C GLN A 290 66.74 57.35 -19.41
N ALA A 291 68.03 57.69 -19.55
CA ALA A 291 68.56 58.32 -20.76
C ALA A 291 68.45 57.40 -22.00
N SER A 292 68.71 56.10 -21.83
CA SER A 292 68.56 55.11 -22.92
C SER A 292 67.10 54.89 -23.31
N LEU A 293 66.18 54.86 -22.35
CA LEU A 293 64.74 54.79 -22.61
C LEU A 293 64.22 56.05 -23.33
N ALA A 294 64.71 57.24 -22.96
CA ALA A 294 64.37 58.49 -23.63
C ALA A 294 64.83 58.51 -25.10
N LYS A 295 66.01 57.93 -25.41
CA LYS A 295 66.48 57.74 -26.80
C LYS A 295 65.60 56.80 -27.61
N GLN A 296 64.93 55.85 -26.96
CA GLN A 296 63.96 54.94 -27.58
C GLN A 296 62.53 55.51 -27.59
N SER A 297 62.34 56.81 -27.35
CA SER A 297 61.04 57.49 -27.30
C SER A 297 60.06 57.00 -26.22
N VAL A 298 60.57 56.37 -25.15
CA VAL A 298 59.76 55.92 -24.01
C VAL A 298 59.92 56.90 -22.85
N THR A 299 58.93 57.76 -22.62
CA THR A 299 58.95 58.74 -21.52
C THR A 299 58.24 58.20 -20.29
N ILE A 300 58.98 57.96 -19.20
CA ILE A 300 58.45 57.44 -17.94
C ILE A 300 58.94 58.31 -16.78
N SER A 301 58.07 58.53 -15.79
CA SER A 301 58.43 59.22 -14.55
C SER A 301 59.44 58.41 -13.73
N GLU A 302 60.43 59.08 -13.14
CA GLU A 302 61.47 58.49 -12.29
C GLU A 302 60.90 57.62 -11.15
N LYS A 303 59.69 57.92 -10.67
CA LYS A 303 59.02 57.16 -9.59
C LYS A 303 58.41 55.81 -10.02
N VAL A 304 58.45 55.51 -11.32
CA VAL A 304 57.80 54.32 -11.92
C VAL A 304 58.84 53.29 -12.40
N VAL A 305 60.09 53.72 -12.59
CA VAL A 305 61.23 52.90 -13.05
C VAL A 305 61.84 52.12 -11.89
#